data_AF-A0A7Z8PDS1-F1
#
_entry.id   AF-A0A7Z8PDS1-F1
#
_cell.length_a   1.000
_cell.length_b   1.000
_cell.length_c   1.000
_cell.angle_alpha   90.00
_cell.angle_beta   90.00
_cell.angle_gamma   90.00
#
_symmetry.space_group_name_H-M   'P 1'
#
loop_
_entity.id
_entity.type
_entity.pdbx_description
1 polymer ?
#
loop_
_entity_poly.entity_id
_entity_poly.type
_entity_poly.pdbx_seq_one_letter_code
_entity_poly.pdbx_strand_id
1 'polypeptide(L)'
;MLIFIAHPFSTLNKEYLMPSILLKLSLVAILALVGSLTAQQIQANEGEWGAEQQSVSVDDLDEGKIETFASVYGKIIEIAVEYEAKFAEAGDDAQQAAALQQQANEAMVAVIESEENLTIEEYNLIVTSMRSDEELFNAVQEHLDT
;
A
#
# COMPACT_ATOMS: atom_id res chain seq x y z
N MET A 1 32.20 59.41 -20.85
CA MET A 1 33.43 58.87 -20.24
C MET A 1 32.96 57.89 -19.16
N LEU A 2 32.84 56.58 -19.48
CA LEU A 2 33.83 55.52 -19.22
C LEU A 2 34.06 55.37 -17.69
N ILE A 3 33.91 54.25 -16.97
CA ILE A 3 33.98 52.78 -17.17
C ILE A 3 33.43 52.17 -15.83
N PHE A 4 32.49 51.22 -15.80
CA PHE A 4 32.62 49.74 -15.75
C PHE A 4 33.53 49.13 -14.63
N ILE A 5 32.89 48.35 -13.75
CA ILE A 5 33.36 47.19 -12.94
C ILE A 5 34.48 47.36 -11.89
N ALA A 6 34.28 46.76 -10.71
CA ALA A 6 34.95 45.52 -10.29
C ALA A 6 35.06 45.42 -8.77
N HIS A 7 34.51 44.34 -8.22
CA HIS A 7 34.89 43.83 -6.91
C HIS A 7 36.39 43.47 -6.90
N PRO A 8 37.14 43.72 -5.82
CA PRO A 8 38.32 42.94 -5.50
C PRO A 8 37.88 41.74 -4.62
N PHE A 9 37.80 40.53 -5.18
CA PHE A 9 38.87 39.52 -5.29
C PHE A 9 39.31 38.92 -3.94
N SER A 10 38.76 37.72 -3.72
CA SER A 10 39.44 36.48 -3.30
C SER A 10 40.51 36.55 -2.22
N THR A 11 40.20 35.89 -1.10
CA THR A 11 41.11 34.92 -0.51
C THR A 11 40.62 33.51 -0.82
N LEU A 12 41.32 32.89 -1.77
CA LEU A 12 41.31 31.47 -2.09
C LEU A 12 42.07 30.70 -0.98
N ASN A 13 41.75 29.41 -0.85
CA ASN A 13 42.61 28.32 -0.32
C ASN A 13 42.78 28.23 1.21
N LYS A 14 42.65 27.09 1.89
CA LYS A 14 42.63 25.66 1.55
C LYS A 14 41.93 24.96 2.71
N GLU A 15 40.96 24.09 2.45
CA GLU A 15 41.09 22.66 2.79
C GLU A 15 39.89 21.89 2.25
N TYR A 16 40.24 20.78 1.63
CA TYR A 16 39.46 20.02 0.69
C TYR A 16 38.94 18.79 1.44
N LEU A 17 37.80 18.92 2.10
CA LEU A 17 37.05 17.80 2.67
C LEU A 17 35.54 18.03 2.47
N MET A 18 35.12 18.04 1.20
CA MET A 18 33.73 17.72 0.84
C MET A 18 33.60 16.18 0.85
N PRO A 19 32.39 15.57 0.82
CA PRO A 19 31.07 15.99 1.35
C PRO A 19 30.29 14.79 1.97
N SER A 20 29.54 15.00 3.05
CA SER A 20 28.46 14.06 3.45
C SER A 20 27.10 14.72 3.24
N ILE A 21 26.73 14.92 1.98
CA ILE A 21 25.34 15.22 1.59
C ILE A 21 24.81 13.99 0.86
N LEU A 22 24.22 13.05 1.60
CA LEU A 22 23.31 12.02 1.10
C LEU A 22 22.42 11.68 2.30
N LEU A 23 21.09 11.78 2.29
CA LEU A 23 20.15 11.26 1.31
C LEU A 23 18.86 12.10 1.33
N LYS A 24 18.44 12.59 0.17
CA LYS A 24 17.03 12.91 -0.10
C LYS A 24 16.43 11.66 -0.70
N LEU A 25 15.58 10.96 0.05
CA LEU A 25 14.87 9.79 -0.45
C LEU A 25 13.73 10.26 -1.37
N SER A 26 13.99 10.36 -2.67
CA SER A 26 12.94 10.51 -3.68
C SER A 26 12.40 9.12 -4.02
N LEU A 27 11.17 8.83 -3.58
CA LEU A 27 10.43 7.60 -3.86
C LEU A 27 9.90 7.59 -5.32
N VAL A 28 10.79 7.64 -6.31
CA VAL A 28 10.46 7.44 -7.74
C VAL A 28 11.72 6.93 -8.45
N ALA A 29 12.00 5.62 -8.41
CA ALA A 29 12.93 4.94 -9.34
C ALA A 29 13.03 3.42 -9.09
N ILE A 30 11.94 2.66 -9.24
CA ILE A 30 12.03 1.18 -9.36
C ILE A 30 11.17 0.71 -10.53
N LEU A 31 11.52 1.12 -11.74
CA LEU A 31 10.88 0.59 -12.96
C LEU A 31 11.83 0.38 -14.13
N ALA A 32 13.15 0.39 -13.91
CA ALA A 32 14.09 0.10 -14.97
C ALA A 32 15.26 -0.70 -14.38
N LEU A 33 15.70 -1.73 -15.11
CA LEU A 33 16.90 -2.56 -14.89
C LEU A 33 16.64 -3.93 -14.25
N VAL A 34 15.94 -4.81 -14.96
CA VAL A 34 16.24 -6.25 -14.89
C VAL A 34 16.49 -6.75 -16.30
N GLY A 35 17.73 -6.52 -16.74
CA GLY A 35 18.18 -6.82 -18.09
C GLY A 35 19.69 -6.89 -18.17
N SER A 36 20.26 -7.80 -17.37
CA SER A 36 21.56 -8.43 -17.58
C SER A 36 22.83 -7.61 -17.26
N LEU A 37 23.63 -8.19 -16.34
CA LEU A 37 25.09 -8.03 -16.18
C LEU A 37 25.49 -6.68 -15.51
N THR A 38 26.02 -6.64 -14.29
CA THR A 38 27.24 -7.33 -13.85
C THR A 38 27.29 -7.49 -12.33
N ALA A 39 27.92 -8.57 -11.90
CA ALA A 39 28.22 -8.93 -10.54
C ALA A 39 28.99 -7.83 -9.79
N GLN A 40 28.33 -7.11 -8.89
CA GLN A 40 28.87 -6.81 -7.56
C GLN A 40 27.81 -6.11 -6.74
N GLN A 41 27.50 -6.73 -5.59
CA GLN A 41 26.87 -6.11 -4.43
C GLN A 41 25.33 -6.08 -4.40
N ILE A 42 24.71 -7.27 -4.45
CA ILE A 42 23.56 -7.57 -3.59
C ILE A 42 23.87 -8.90 -2.91
N GLN A 43 24.51 -8.83 -1.74
CA GLN A 43 24.59 -9.95 -0.82
C GLN A 43 24.09 -9.43 0.53
N ALA A 44 22.76 -9.38 0.65
CA ALA A 44 22.07 -9.37 1.92
C ALA A 44 20.66 -9.90 1.65
N ASN A 45 20.49 -11.20 1.91
CA ASN A 45 19.22 -11.88 2.04
C ASN A 45 18.44 -12.12 0.73
N GLU A 46 19.06 -12.86 -0.19
CA GLU A 46 18.33 -13.76 -1.09
C GLU A 46 17.73 -14.90 -0.26
N GLY A 47 16.68 -14.60 0.49
CA GLY A 47 15.65 -15.60 0.73
C GLY A 47 14.90 -15.73 -0.59
N GLU A 48 14.91 -16.92 -1.17
CA GLU A 48 13.95 -17.34 -2.19
C GLU A 48 12.55 -16.86 -1.80
N TRP A 49 12.09 -15.78 -2.42
CA TRP A 49 10.67 -15.46 -2.53
C TRP A 49 10.27 -15.66 -3.98
N GLY A 50 10.53 -16.87 -4.49
CA GLY A 50 9.54 -17.55 -5.31
C GLY A 50 8.46 -18.10 -4.39
N ALA A 51 7.79 -17.24 -3.62
CA ALA A 51 6.51 -17.62 -3.07
C ALA A 51 5.56 -17.55 -4.26
N GLU A 52 5.07 -18.70 -4.72
CA GLU A 52 3.82 -18.74 -5.47
C GLU A 52 2.84 -17.86 -4.68
N GLN A 53 2.50 -16.69 -5.21
CA GLN A 53 1.41 -15.91 -4.63
C GLN A 53 0.19 -16.78 -4.81
N GLN A 54 -0.20 -17.46 -3.72
CA GLN A 54 -1.45 -18.18 -3.67
C GLN A 54 -2.53 -17.17 -4.07
N SER A 55 -3.23 -17.49 -5.14
CA SER A 55 -4.38 -16.77 -5.65
C SER A 55 -5.50 -17.78 -5.79
N VAL A 56 -6.71 -17.31 -5.62
CA VAL A 56 -7.93 -18.11 -5.76
C VAL A 56 -8.69 -17.61 -6.98
N SER A 57 -9.20 -18.53 -7.79
CA SER A 57 -10.02 -18.18 -8.95
C SER A 57 -11.49 -18.33 -8.60
N VAL A 58 -12.39 -17.79 -9.43
CA VAL A 58 -13.84 -17.97 -9.22
C VAL A 58 -14.25 -19.45 -9.16
N ASP A 59 -13.64 -20.33 -9.96
CA ASP A 59 -13.92 -21.76 -10.01
C ASP A 59 -13.55 -22.52 -8.73
N ASP A 60 -12.67 -21.94 -7.90
CA ASP A 60 -12.23 -22.52 -6.63
C ASP A 60 -13.21 -22.24 -5.48
N LEU A 61 -14.20 -21.37 -5.70
CA LEU A 61 -15.16 -20.90 -4.70
C LEU A 61 -16.57 -21.37 -5.06
N ASP A 62 -17.34 -21.81 -4.05
CA ASP A 62 -18.77 -22.03 -4.23
C ASP A 62 -19.56 -20.71 -4.14
N GLU A 63 -20.77 -20.72 -4.72
CA GLU A 63 -21.67 -19.54 -4.75
C GLU A 63 -21.93 -18.97 -3.35
N GLY A 64 -22.09 -19.81 -2.33
CA GLY A 64 -22.33 -19.37 -0.95
C GLY A 64 -21.13 -18.66 -0.34
N LYS A 65 -19.90 -19.05 -0.71
CA LYS A 65 -18.67 -18.36 -0.30
C LYS A 65 -18.52 -17.01 -1.00
N ILE A 66 -18.89 -16.91 -2.29
CA ILE A 66 -18.88 -15.64 -3.04
C ILE A 66 -19.92 -14.68 -2.45
N GLU A 67 -21.13 -15.14 -2.16
CA GLU A 67 -22.19 -14.33 -1.54
C GLU A 67 -21.76 -13.81 -0.16
N THR A 68 -21.22 -14.69 0.69
CA THR A 68 -20.74 -14.33 2.03
C THR A 68 -19.62 -13.30 1.94
N PHE A 69 -18.66 -13.52 1.05
CA PHE A 69 -17.57 -12.57 0.82
C PHE A 69 -18.09 -11.21 0.34
N ALA A 70 -19.00 -11.18 -0.64
CA ALA A 70 -19.58 -9.94 -1.15
C ALA A 70 -20.30 -9.15 -0.04
N SER A 71 -21.11 -9.83 0.78
CA SER A 71 -21.78 -9.22 1.94
C SER A 71 -20.79 -8.59 2.93
N VAL A 72 -19.72 -9.33 3.30
CA VAL A 72 -18.66 -8.82 4.19
C VAL A 72 -17.90 -7.66 3.57
N TYR A 73 -17.55 -7.77 2.28
CA TYR A 73 -16.84 -6.74 1.54
C TYR A 73 -17.65 -5.42 1.49
N GLY A 74 -18.95 -5.51 1.22
CA GLY A 74 -19.87 -4.37 1.26
C GLY A 74 -19.92 -3.70 2.65
N LYS A 75 -20.11 -4.49 3.71
CA LYS A 75 -20.09 -3.98 5.10
C LYS A 75 -18.76 -3.29 5.45
N ILE A 76 -17.62 -3.82 4.99
CA ILE A 76 -16.30 -3.21 5.21
C ILE A 76 -16.18 -1.87 4.46
N ILE A 77 -16.73 -1.76 3.25
CA ILE A 77 -16.80 -0.49 2.52
C ILE A 77 -17.63 0.53 3.30
N GLU A 78 -18.79 0.14 3.84
CA GLU A 78 -19.62 1.02 4.67
C GLU A 78 -18.86 1.52 5.91
N ILE A 79 -18.15 0.62 6.60
CA ILE A 79 -17.27 0.99 7.72
C ILE A 79 -16.20 1.98 7.26
N ALA A 80 -15.54 1.74 6.13
CA ALA A 80 -14.51 2.64 5.61
C ALA A 80 -15.06 4.06 5.37
N VAL A 81 -16.24 4.18 4.77
CA VAL A 81 -16.93 5.46 4.54
C VAL A 81 -17.31 6.13 5.86
N GLU A 82 -17.84 5.37 6.82
CA GLU A 82 -18.21 5.89 8.14
C GLU A 82 -16.99 6.47 8.88
N TYR A 83 -15.88 5.73 8.89
CA TYR A 83 -14.67 6.19 9.56
C TYR A 83 -13.96 7.32 8.82
N GLU A 84 -14.03 7.39 7.49
CA GLU A 84 -13.57 8.56 6.73
C GLU A 84 -14.24 9.85 7.23
N ALA A 85 -15.57 9.82 7.42
CA ALA A 85 -16.31 10.95 7.98
C ALA A 85 -15.86 11.29 9.41
N LYS A 86 -15.69 10.27 10.28
CA LYS A 86 -15.21 10.48 11.66
C LYS A 86 -13.80 11.05 11.71
N PHE A 87 -12.91 10.62 10.81
CA PHE A 87 -11.56 11.17 10.70
C PHE A 87 -11.58 12.63 10.25
N ALA A 88 -12.45 12.97 9.28
CA ALA A 88 -12.64 14.35 8.87
C ALA A 88 -13.14 15.25 10.02
N GLU A 89 -14.03 14.72 10.87
CA GLU A 89 -14.53 15.41 12.06
C GLU A 89 -13.47 15.57 13.17
N ALA A 90 -12.58 14.58 13.34
CA ALA A 90 -11.52 14.61 14.35
C ALA A 90 -10.44 15.67 14.06
N GLY A 91 -10.27 16.07 12.80
CA GLY A 91 -9.27 17.06 12.39
C GLY A 91 -7.84 16.63 12.77
N ASP A 92 -7.09 17.53 13.41
CA ASP A 92 -5.68 17.31 13.79
C ASP A 92 -5.50 16.66 15.17
N ASP A 93 -6.56 16.20 15.83
CA ASP A 93 -6.45 15.53 17.13
C ASP A 93 -5.84 14.12 16.97
N ALA A 94 -4.54 14.03 17.25
CA ALA A 94 -3.79 12.78 17.14
C ALA A 94 -4.29 11.67 18.09
N GLN A 95 -4.84 12.02 19.26
CA GLN A 95 -5.37 11.00 20.18
C GLN A 95 -6.70 10.45 19.67
N GLN A 96 -7.57 11.33 19.17
CA GLN A 96 -8.83 10.93 18.57
C GLN A 96 -8.61 10.11 17.29
N ALA A 97 -7.67 10.53 16.44
CA ALA A 97 -7.31 9.77 15.23
C ALA A 97 -6.80 8.36 15.56
N ALA A 98 -5.93 8.21 16.58
CA ALA A 98 -5.45 6.89 16.99
C ALA A 98 -6.60 5.99 17.50
N ALA A 99 -7.54 6.55 18.27
CA ALA A 99 -8.70 5.81 18.76
C ALA A 99 -9.61 5.37 17.60
N LEU A 100 -9.91 6.27 16.66
CA LEU A 100 -10.72 5.96 15.48
C LEU A 100 -10.08 4.87 14.62
N GLN A 101 -8.75 4.90 14.45
CA GLN A 101 -8.04 3.86 13.70
C GLN A 101 -8.19 2.48 14.36
N GLN A 102 -8.05 2.42 15.69
CA GLN A 102 -8.25 1.16 16.43
C GLN A 102 -9.68 0.65 16.26
N GLN A 103 -10.68 1.52 16.46
CA GLN A 103 -12.08 1.14 16.35
C GLN A 103 -12.47 0.70 14.93
N ALA A 104 -11.90 1.33 13.89
CA ALA A 104 -12.09 0.91 12.51
C ALA A 104 -11.57 -0.51 12.27
N ASN A 105 -10.35 -0.80 12.74
CA ASN A 105 -9.75 -2.13 12.61
C ASN A 105 -10.58 -3.19 13.34
N GLU A 106 -11.01 -2.90 14.57
CA GLU A 106 -11.86 -3.80 15.36
C GLU A 106 -13.20 -4.05 14.66
N ALA A 107 -13.82 -3.01 14.11
CA ALA A 107 -15.07 -3.13 13.37
C ALA A 107 -14.93 -3.99 12.11
N MET A 108 -13.87 -3.78 11.32
CA MET A 108 -13.60 -4.58 10.12
C MET A 108 -13.36 -6.05 10.45
N VAL A 109 -12.55 -6.34 11.47
CA VAL A 109 -12.28 -7.71 11.91
C VAL A 109 -13.57 -8.38 12.41
N ALA A 110 -14.36 -7.68 13.23
CA ALA A 110 -15.60 -8.21 13.77
C ALA A 110 -16.62 -8.59 12.68
N VAL A 111 -16.65 -7.85 11.56
CA VAL A 111 -17.51 -8.21 10.42
C VAL A 111 -17.06 -9.53 9.79
N ILE A 112 -15.76 -9.72 9.57
CA ILE A 112 -15.25 -10.96 8.98
C ILE A 112 -15.48 -12.14 9.94
N GLU A 113 -15.14 -11.98 11.21
CA GLU A 113 -15.32 -13.02 12.23
C GLU A 113 -16.78 -13.36 12.53
N SER A 114 -17.73 -12.53 12.09
CA SER A 114 -19.17 -12.81 12.23
C SER A 114 -19.68 -13.89 11.27
N GLU A 115 -18.91 -14.21 10.22
CA GLU A 115 -19.29 -15.19 9.22
C GLU A 115 -18.51 -16.50 9.38
N GLU A 116 -19.21 -17.62 9.59
CA GLU A 116 -18.56 -18.93 9.79
C GLU A 116 -17.90 -19.49 8.52
N ASN A 117 -18.35 -19.05 7.33
CA ASN A 117 -17.86 -19.54 6.04
C ASN A 117 -16.72 -18.69 5.44
N LEU A 118 -16.18 -17.72 6.20
CA LEU A 118 -15.15 -16.82 5.72
C LEU A 118 -14.13 -16.51 6.82
N THR A 119 -12.91 -17.02 6.67
CA THR A 119 -11.80 -16.62 7.54
C THR A 119 -11.17 -15.31 7.08
N ILE A 120 -10.44 -14.64 7.99
CA ILE A 120 -9.66 -13.42 7.67
C ILE A 120 -8.62 -13.70 6.59
N GLU A 121 -7.99 -14.88 6.60
CA GLU A 121 -7.01 -15.27 5.59
C GLU A 121 -7.66 -15.42 4.21
N GLU A 122 -8.80 -16.12 4.13
CA GLU A 122 -9.57 -16.27 2.90
C GLU A 122 -10.07 -14.93 2.37
N TYR A 123 -10.58 -14.06 3.24
CA TYR A 123 -10.99 -12.71 2.85
C TYR A 123 -9.83 -11.96 2.17
N ASN A 124 -8.65 -11.94 2.79
CA ASN A 124 -7.47 -11.27 2.22
C ASN A 124 -7.00 -11.91 0.90
N LEU A 125 -7.09 -13.24 0.80
CA LEU A 125 -6.76 -13.98 -0.41
C LEU A 125 -7.69 -13.61 -1.57
N ILE A 126 -9.00 -13.58 -1.33
CA ILE A 126 -10.01 -13.23 -2.33
C ILE A 126 -9.85 -11.76 -2.76
N VAL A 127 -9.70 -10.82 -1.81
CA VAL A 127 -9.45 -9.39 -2.11
C VAL A 127 -8.20 -9.20 -2.99
N THR A 128 -7.14 -9.97 -2.72
CA THR A 128 -5.91 -9.88 -3.51
C THR A 128 -6.11 -10.48 -4.90
N SER A 129 -6.85 -11.58 -5.00
CA SER A 129 -7.08 -12.30 -6.25
C SER A 129 -7.99 -11.54 -7.21
N MET A 130 -8.99 -10.80 -6.71
CA MET A 130 -9.85 -9.91 -7.50
C MET A 130 -9.09 -8.86 -8.32
N ARG A 131 -7.83 -8.55 -7.97
CA ARG A 131 -7.00 -7.58 -8.73
C ARG A 131 -6.49 -8.16 -10.05
N SER A 132 -6.36 -9.48 -10.13
CA SER A 132 -5.80 -10.21 -11.28
C SER A 132 -6.83 -11.09 -11.98
N ASP A 133 -7.93 -11.43 -11.31
CA ASP A 133 -9.03 -12.21 -11.83
C ASP A 133 -10.28 -11.33 -12.00
N GLU A 134 -10.54 -10.95 -13.25
CA GLU A 134 -11.71 -10.13 -13.64
C GLU A 134 -13.02 -10.90 -13.47
N GLU A 135 -13.02 -12.23 -13.66
CA GLU A 135 -14.22 -13.05 -13.52
C GLU A 135 -14.64 -13.13 -12.05
N LEU A 136 -13.68 -13.36 -11.16
CA LEU A 136 -13.89 -13.29 -9.72
C LEU A 136 -14.37 -11.91 -9.28
N PHE A 137 -13.79 -10.83 -9.82
CA PHE A 137 -14.27 -9.47 -9.54
C PHE A 137 -15.74 -9.30 -9.94
N ASN A 138 -16.12 -9.69 -11.15
CA ASN A 138 -17.49 -9.56 -11.64
C ASN A 138 -18.48 -10.39 -10.81
N ALA A 139 -18.12 -11.63 -10.45
CA ALA A 139 -18.96 -12.48 -9.61
C ALA A 139 -19.25 -11.83 -8.25
N VAL A 140 -18.24 -11.27 -7.60
CA VAL A 140 -18.43 -10.53 -6.34
C VAL A 140 -19.32 -9.31 -6.55
N GLN A 141 -19.12 -8.54 -7.62
CA GLN A 141 -19.91 -7.35 -7.92
C GLN A 141 -21.41 -7.65 -8.12
N GLU A 142 -21.76 -8.76 -8.77
CA GLU A 142 -23.16 -9.17 -8.97
C GLU A 142 -23.89 -9.36 -7.63
N HIS A 143 -23.19 -9.88 -6.61
CA HIS A 143 -23.75 -10.06 -5.28
C HIS A 143 -23.75 -8.78 -4.42
N LEU A 144 -22.98 -7.74 -4.77
CA LEU A 144 -23.00 -6.45 -4.07
C LEU A 144 -24.22 -5.59 -4.44
N ASP A 145 -24.74 -5.73 -5.65
CA ASP A 145 -25.84 -4.92 -6.19
C ASP A 145 -27.25 -5.48 -5.86
N THR A 146 -27.33 -6.57 -5.09
CA THR A 146 -28.58 -7.31 -4.80
C THR A 146 -29.17 -6.95 -3.44
#